data_AF-A0A6V7WXF1-F1
#
_entry.id   AF-A0A6V7WXF1-F1
#
_cell.length_a   1.000
_cell.length_b   1.000
_cell.length_c   1.000
_cell.angle_alpha   90.00
_cell.angle_beta   90.00
_cell.angle_gamma   90.00
#
_symmetry.space_group_name_H-M   'P 1'
#
loop_
_entity.id
_entity.type
_entity.pdbx_description
1 polymer ?
#
loop_
_entity_poly.entity_id
_entity_poly.type
_entity_poly.pdbx_seq_one_letter_code
_entity_poly.pdbx_strand_id
1 'polypeptide(L)'
;MPMPDKAHTRPIPKPGVIHSKGPFRFWWTRPYRKRPTLSSHTITGPTPPPREWSPRVEVNVTMNQTTLIQEPTEQVKRECKLNAVGIPVLHADSQYGATGSWFRDSMPRNEEWARKRWVTDTFASAVLYEYENERELLNKKQNIKYYMDFLAAGTGSMVNNASYYYHRHGSNILVRYDLDTTEQIQSDSLGPISYLDCKKF
;
A
#
# COMPACT_ATOMS: atom_id res chain seq x y z
N MET A 1 -33.07 -3.97 -5.38
CA MET A 1 -32.69 -2.84 -6.24
C MET A 1 -32.20 -3.41 -7.58
N PRO A 2 -32.71 -2.95 -8.73
CA PRO A 2 -32.25 -3.43 -10.03
C PRO A 2 -30.85 -2.88 -10.34
N MET A 3 -29.96 -3.73 -10.87
CA MET A 3 -28.58 -3.41 -11.24
C MET A 3 -28.52 -2.55 -12.52
N PRO A 4 -27.52 -1.66 -12.69
CA PRO A 4 -27.28 -0.96 -13.95
C PRO A 4 -26.61 -1.86 -15.00
N ASP A 5 -26.92 -1.58 -16.26
CA ASP A 5 -26.64 -2.40 -17.45
C ASP A 5 -25.15 -2.64 -17.75
N LYS A 6 -24.85 -3.84 -18.27
CA LYS A 6 -23.52 -4.38 -18.60
C LYS A 6 -22.83 -3.75 -19.82
N ALA A 7 -23.24 -2.56 -20.27
CA ALA A 7 -22.89 -2.06 -21.61
C ALA A 7 -21.46 -1.47 -21.76
N HIS A 8 -20.62 -1.46 -20.71
CA HIS A 8 -19.30 -0.79 -20.75
C HIS A 8 -18.13 -1.67 -20.27
N THR A 9 -18.10 -2.96 -20.60
CA THR A 9 -16.88 -3.78 -20.40
C THR A 9 -16.08 -3.80 -21.69
N ARG A 10 -14.96 -3.05 -21.73
CA ARG A 10 -13.99 -3.15 -22.84
C ARG A 10 -12.96 -4.24 -22.52
N PRO A 11 -12.73 -5.21 -23.41
CA PRO A 11 -11.63 -6.16 -23.26
C PRO A 11 -10.26 -5.50 -23.49
N ILE A 12 -9.23 -6.06 -22.87
CA ILE A 12 -7.85 -5.56 -22.92
C ILE A 12 -7.31 -5.67 -24.37
N PRO A 13 -6.84 -4.58 -25.00
CA PRO A 13 -6.16 -4.66 -26.28
C PRO A 13 -4.74 -5.21 -26.15
N LYS A 14 -4.32 -6.03 -27.12
CA LYS A 14 -2.95 -6.56 -27.22
C LYS A 14 -1.93 -5.43 -27.48
N PRO A 15 -0.67 -5.55 -27.03
CA PRO A 15 0.31 -4.48 -27.15
C PRO A 15 0.78 -4.32 -28.61
N GLY A 16 0.58 -3.13 -29.18
CA GLY A 16 1.19 -2.72 -30.43
C GLY A 16 0.52 -1.53 -31.12
N VAL A 17 1.34 -0.52 -31.41
CA VAL A 17 1.13 0.65 -32.29
C VAL A 17 0.50 1.90 -31.63
N ILE A 18 1.38 2.86 -31.35
CA ILE A 18 1.07 4.23 -30.94
C ILE A 18 0.50 4.98 -32.15
N HIS A 19 -0.74 5.45 -32.04
CA HIS A 19 -1.25 6.53 -32.88
C HIS A 19 -1.54 7.76 -32.01
N SER A 20 -0.80 8.83 -32.24
CA SER A 20 -1.12 10.16 -31.72
C SER A 20 -2.35 10.71 -32.46
N LYS A 21 -3.27 11.35 -31.72
CA LYS A 21 -4.10 12.48 -32.20
C LYS A 21 -4.98 13.05 -31.08
N GLY A 22 -4.70 14.31 -30.73
CA GLY A 22 -5.70 15.39 -30.66
C GLY A 22 -6.54 15.54 -29.38
N PRO A 23 -6.93 16.78 -29.03
CA PRO A 23 -7.20 17.15 -27.65
C PRO A 23 -8.69 17.14 -27.32
N PHE A 24 -9.08 16.42 -26.26
CA PHE A 24 -10.38 16.62 -25.62
C PHE A 24 -10.19 17.46 -24.35
N ARG A 25 -10.68 18.70 -24.41
CA ARG A 25 -10.82 19.60 -23.26
C ARG A 25 -12.06 19.20 -22.47
N PHE A 26 -11.88 18.72 -21.25
CA PHE A 26 -12.94 18.71 -20.24
C PHE A 26 -12.56 19.64 -19.09
N TRP A 27 -13.42 20.64 -18.89
CA TRP A 27 -13.36 21.59 -17.80
C TRP A 27 -13.89 20.94 -16.52
N TRP A 28 -12.97 20.65 -15.60
CA TRP A 28 -13.26 20.64 -14.17
C TRP A 28 -12.16 21.47 -13.50
N THR A 29 -12.56 22.60 -12.91
CA THR A 29 -11.69 23.55 -12.23
C THR A 29 -11.05 22.89 -11.01
N ARG A 30 -9.72 22.64 -11.09
CA ARG A 30 -8.92 22.15 -9.97
C ARG A 30 -8.62 23.31 -9.01
N PRO A 31 -8.72 23.12 -7.68
CA PRO A 31 -8.23 24.10 -6.73
C PRO A 31 -6.70 24.24 -6.84
N TYR A 32 -6.26 25.50 -6.85
CA TYR A 32 -4.89 25.96 -7.00
C TYR A 32 -4.03 25.52 -5.79
N ARG A 33 -3.18 24.49 -5.95
CA ARG A 33 -2.20 24.11 -4.93
C ARG A 33 -0.98 25.02 -5.05
N LYS A 34 -0.87 26.04 -4.18
CA LYS A 34 0.32 26.88 -4.06
C LYS A 34 1.51 26.01 -3.63
N ARG A 35 2.63 26.07 -4.37
CA ARG A 35 3.94 25.57 -3.94
C ARG A 35 4.36 26.30 -2.65
N PRO A 36 4.75 25.60 -1.56
CA PRO A 36 5.46 26.26 -0.48
C PRO A 36 6.88 26.54 -0.94
N THR A 37 7.27 27.82 -0.89
CA THR A 37 8.65 28.28 -0.95
C THR A 37 9.43 27.73 0.26
N LEU A 38 10.62 27.20 -0.01
CA LEU A 38 11.55 26.71 0.99
C LEU A 38 11.97 27.87 1.91
N SER A 39 11.56 27.83 3.18
CA SER A 39 12.06 28.74 4.23
C SER A 39 13.26 28.07 4.90
N SER A 40 14.45 28.66 4.75
CA SER A 40 15.63 28.29 5.52
C SER A 40 15.51 28.83 6.93
N HIS A 41 15.16 27.97 7.89
CA HIS A 41 15.28 28.29 9.31
C HIS A 41 16.56 27.68 9.87
N THR A 42 17.50 28.54 10.23
CA THR A 42 18.68 28.24 11.03
C THR A 42 18.24 27.85 12.44
N ILE A 43 18.50 26.62 12.88
CA ILE A 43 18.31 26.19 14.27
C ILE A 43 19.68 26.28 14.96
N THR A 44 19.83 27.25 15.84
CA THR A 44 20.93 27.34 16.81
C THR A 44 20.59 26.51 18.04
N GLY A 45 21.17 25.32 18.14
CA GLY A 45 21.20 24.49 19.36
C GLY A 45 22.64 24.29 19.83
N PRO A 46 22.88 24.13 21.14
CA PRO A 46 24.23 24.04 21.70
C PRO A 46 24.95 22.75 21.25
N THR A 47 26.16 22.93 20.75
CA THR A 47 27.13 21.90 20.33
C THR A 47 27.51 20.98 21.49
N PRO A 48 27.52 19.63 21.31
CA PRO A 48 28.18 18.73 22.26
C PRO A 48 29.72 18.89 22.18
N PRO A 49 30.45 18.66 23.29
CA PRO A 49 31.89 18.86 23.34
C PRO A 49 32.65 17.83 22.47
N PRO A 50 33.88 18.16 22.03
CA PRO A 50 34.67 17.30 21.15
C PRO A 50 35.06 15.99 21.86
N ARG A 51 34.93 14.87 21.16
CA ARG A 51 35.47 13.58 21.60
C ARG A 51 37.00 13.66 21.53
N GLU A 52 37.63 13.65 22.70
CA GLU A 52 39.09 13.62 22.85
C GLU A 52 39.62 12.25 22.42
N TRP A 53 40.45 12.23 21.38
CA TRP A 53 41.11 11.00 20.90
C TRP A 53 42.40 10.79 21.72
N SER A 54 42.42 9.76 22.57
CA SER A 54 43.65 9.27 23.22
C SER A 54 44.44 8.34 22.28
N PRO A 55 45.77 8.20 22.49
CA PRO A 55 46.76 8.12 21.42
C PRO A 55 46.88 6.74 20.76
N ARG A 56 47.41 6.73 19.53
CA ARG A 56 47.80 5.53 18.79
C ARG A 56 48.80 4.72 19.61
N VAL A 57 48.42 3.50 19.98
CA VAL A 57 49.37 2.46 20.34
C VAL A 57 49.91 1.91 19.03
N GLU A 58 51.13 2.26 18.66
CA GLU A 58 51.86 1.59 17.58
C GLU A 58 52.27 0.20 18.07
N VAL A 59 51.51 -0.82 17.66
CA VAL A 59 51.89 -2.21 17.84
C VAL A 59 52.73 -2.62 16.64
N ASN A 60 54.03 -2.78 16.84
CA ASN A 60 54.94 -3.32 15.84
C ASN A 60 54.67 -4.82 15.69
N VAL A 61 53.78 -5.20 14.77
CA VAL A 61 53.58 -6.60 14.41
C VAL A 61 54.57 -6.95 13.30
N THR A 62 55.62 -7.67 13.68
CA THR A 62 56.50 -8.38 12.75
C THR A 62 55.66 -9.41 11.99
N MET A 63 55.43 -9.15 10.71
CA MET A 63 54.82 -10.14 9.82
C MET A 63 55.79 -11.30 9.65
N ASN A 64 55.42 -12.48 10.15
CA ASN A 64 55.96 -13.74 9.64
C ASN A 64 54.89 -14.84 9.60
N GLN A 65 54.73 -15.33 8.38
CA GLN A 65 54.39 -16.71 8.01
C GLN A 65 52.93 -17.18 8.06
N THR A 66 52.29 -17.00 6.91
CA THR A 66 51.46 -17.97 6.17
C THR A 66 50.82 -19.11 6.97
N THR A 67 49.70 -18.84 7.63
CA THR A 67 48.63 -19.83 7.83
C THR A 67 47.57 -19.61 6.77
N LEU A 68 47.42 -20.58 5.87
CA LEU A 68 46.34 -20.67 4.90
C LEU A 68 45.00 -20.57 5.65
N ILE A 69 44.35 -19.41 5.55
CA ILE A 69 43.00 -19.19 6.07
C ILE A 69 42.07 -20.02 5.18
N GLN A 70 41.43 -21.04 5.77
CA GLN A 70 40.37 -21.78 5.10
C GLN A 70 39.33 -20.79 4.57
N GLU A 71 38.98 -20.93 3.28
CA GLU A 71 37.83 -20.28 2.67
C GLU A 71 36.63 -20.37 3.62
N PRO A 72 35.87 -19.29 3.85
CA PRO A 72 34.58 -19.41 4.50
C PRO A 72 33.67 -20.21 3.57
N THR A 73 33.64 -21.52 3.77
CA THR A 73 32.69 -22.44 3.17
C THR A 73 31.29 -22.02 3.59
N GLU A 74 30.45 -21.82 2.57
CA GLU A 74 29.00 -21.73 2.63
C GLU A 74 28.43 -20.39 3.17
N GLN A 75 27.86 -19.60 2.25
CA GLN A 75 26.98 -18.48 2.60
C GLN A 75 25.84 -19.01 3.48
N VAL A 76 25.84 -18.65 4.77
CA VAL A 76 24.74 -18.95 5.68
C VAL A 76 23.47 -18.27 5.14
N LYS A 77 22.67 -19.04 4.40
CA LYS A 77 21.39 -18.60 3.86
C LYS A 77 20.47 -18.34 5.05
N ARG A 78 20.18 -17.07 5.33
CA ARG A 78 19.22 -16.71 6.38
C ARG A 78 17.85 -17.28 5.99
N GLU A 79 17.33 -18.19 6.80
CA GLU A 79 15.96 -18.67 6.66
C GLU A 79 14.99 -17.58 7.14
N CYS A 80 14.22 -17.00 6.24
CA CYS A 80 13.18 -16.03 6.57
C CYS A 80 11.90 -16.76 7.04
N LYS A 81 11.98 -17.43 8.19
CA LYS A 81 10.83 -18.07 8.85
C LYS A 81 10.33 -17.18 9.99
N LEU A 82 9.02 -17.08 10.14
CA LEU A 82 8.41 -16.42 11.29
C LEU A 82 8.77 -17.21 12.56
N ASN A 83 9.47 -16.57 13.50
CA ASN A 83 9.87 -17.22 14.76
C ASN A 83 8.87 -16.95 15.89
N ALA A 84 8.35 -15.72 15.98
CA ALA A 84 7.44 -15.31 17.05
C ALA A 84 6.50 -14.18 16.59
N VAL A 85 5.39 -14.00 17.33
CA VAL A 85 4.41 -12.92 17.16
C VAL A 85 4.38 -12.08 18.44
N GLY A 86 4.42 -10.76 18.30
CA GLY A 86 4.42 -9.82 19.43
C GLY A 86 3.03 -9.53 20.01
N ILE A 87 2.99 -8.72 21.07
CA ILE A 87 1.74 -8.24 21.68
C ILE A 87 1.01 -7.33 20.68
N PRO A 88 -0.30 -7.53 20.45
CA PRO A 88 -1.07 -6.69 19.53
C PRO A 88 -1.17 -5.25 20.06
N VAL A 89 -1.14 -4.29 19.13
CA VAL A 89 -1.28 -2.86 19.42
C VAL A 89 -2.61 -2.37 18.86
N LEU A 90 -3.40 -1.68 19.69
CA LEU A 90 -4.64 -1.04 19.25
C LEU A 90 -4.31 0.23 18.44
N HIS A 91 -4.73 0.25 17.18
CA HIS A 91 -4.53 1.41 16.30
C HIS A 91 -5.73 2.37 16.32
N ALA A 92 -6.95 1.85 16.21
CA ALA A 92 -8.19 2.63 16.20
C ALA A 92 -9.42 1.74 16.40
N ASP A 93 -10.51 2.35 16.87
CA ASP A 93 -11.84 1.72 16.87
C ASP A 93 -12.59 2.03 15.57
N SER A 94 -13.25 1.01 15.01
CA SER A 94 -14.08 1.15 13.82
C SER A 94 -15.22 2.16 14.03
N GLN A 95 -15.51 2.94 13.00
CA GLN A 95 -16.70 3.79 12.90
C GLN A 95 -17.78 3.20 11.98
N TYR A 96 -17.49 2.07 11.29
CA TYR A 96 -18.33 1.52 10.23
C TYR A 96 -18.98 0.16 10.58
N GLY A 97 -18.92 -0.23 11.86
CA GLY A 97 -19.53 -1.46 12.37
C GLY A 97 -18.51 -2.48 12.89
N ALA A 98 -19.03 -3.67 13.23
CA ALA A 98 -18.28 -4.72 13.92
C ALA A 98 -17.35 -5.55 13.01
N THR A 99 -17.52 -5.46 11.69
CA THR A 99 -16.72 -6.21 10.73
C THR A 99 -16.28 -5.30 9.59
N GLY A 100 -15.07 -5.55 9.11
CA GLY A 100 -14.42 -4.79 8.06
C GLY A 100 -12.94 -5.15 8.02
N SER A 101 -12.16 -4.36 7.27
CA SER A 101 -10.71 -4.48 7.25
C SER A 101 -10.07 -3.11 7.20
N TRP A 102 -8.83 -3.01 7.67
CA TRP A 102 -8.00 -1.85 7.44
C TRP A 102 -6.61 -2.30 7.03
N PHE A 103 -5.96 -1.54 6.17
CA PHE A 103 -4.63 -1.90 5.66
C PHE A 103 -3.87 -0.65 5.20
N ARG A 104 -2.60 -0.88 4.82
CA ARG A 104 -1.71 0.09 4.18
C ARG A 104 -1.44 -0.34 2.75
N ASP A 105 -0.80 0.53 1.98
CA ASP A 105 -0.22 0.16 0.70
C ASP A 105 1.00 -0.72 0.97
N SER A 106 1.01 -1.91 0.39
CA SER A 106 2.12 -2.85 0.45
C SER A 106 3.34 -2.39 -0.36
N MET A 107 3.14 -1.54 -1.37
CA MET A 107 4.18 -0.97 -2.22
C MET A 107 3.92 0.53 -2.44
N PRO A 108 4.06 1.37 -1.40
CA PRO A 108 3.76 2.79 -1.52
C PRO A 108 4.72 3.48 -2.49
N ARG A 109 4.18 4.30 -3.40
CA ARG A 109 4.98 5.04 -4.41
C ARG A 109 5.83 6.15 -3.80
N ASN A 110 5.35 6.75 -2.72
CA ASN A 110 6.01 7.83 -1.99
C ASN A 110 5.61 7.82 -0.51
N GLU A 111 6.17 8.74 0.28
CA GLU A 111 5.89 8.83 1.72
C GLU A 111 4.43 9.19 2.03
N GLU A 112 3.78 9.99 1.17
CA GLU A 112 2.36 10.33 1.30
C GLU A 112 1.49 9.07 1.22
N TRP A 113 1.72 8.21 0.22
CA TRP A 113 1.05 6.91 0.08
C TRP A 113 1.37 5.95 1.24
N ALA A 114 2.58 5.99 1.79
CA ALA A 114 2.96 5.13 2.92
C ALA A 114 2.22 5.51 4.23
N ARG A 115 1.84 6.78 4.39
CA ARG A 115 1.13 7.29 5.57
C ARG A 115 -0.36 7.00 5.54
N LYS A 116 -0.96 6.95 4.36
CA LYS A 116 -2.39 6.68 4.17
C LYS A 116 -2.83 5.37 4.85
N ARG A 117 -4.10 5.35 5.23
CA ARG A 117 -4.81 4.17 5.73
C ARG A 117 -6.09 3.98 4.94
N TRP A 118 -6.39 2.73 4.63
CA TRP A 118 -7.60 2.36 3.92
C TRP A 118 -8.45 1.48 4.82
N VAL A 119 -9.76 1.68 4.76
CA VAL A 119 -10.74 0.92 5.54
C VAL A 119 -11.86 0.46 4.62
N THR A 120 -12.30 -0.78 4.79
CA THR A 120 -13.53 -1.33 4.21
C THR A 120 -14.51 -1.65 5.31
N ASP A 121 -15.79 -1.49 5.04
CA ASP A 121 -16.87 -1.80 5.96
C ASP A 121 -17.57 -3.11 5.59
N THR A 122 -18.04 -3.84 6.60
CA THR A 122 -18.87 -5.04 6.45
C THR A 122 -18.21 -6.18 5.65
N PHE A 123 -19.00 -7.17 5.22
CA PHE A 123 -18.57 -8.28 4.36
C PHE A 123 -18.83 -8.03 2.86
N ALA A 124 -19.56 -6.98 2.52
CA ALA A 124 -19.92 -6.65 1.15
C ALA A 124 -19.92 -5.12 0.99
N SER A 125 -18.77 -4.57 0.66
CA SER A 125 -18.56 -3.12 0.63
C SER A 125 -18.66 -2.53 -0.76
N ALA A 126 -19.37 -1.41 -0.90
CA ALA A 126 -19.36 -0.59 -2.11
C ALA A 126 -18.37 0.59 -2.03
N VAL A 127 -17.72 0.78 -0.87
CA VAL A 127 -16.97 1.99 -0.56
C VAL A 127 -15.63 1.66 0.08
N LEU A 128 -14.55 2.21 -0.47
CA LEU A 128 -13.24 2.23 0.17
C LEU A 128 -13.03 3.59 0.83
N TYR A 129 -12.78 3.60 2.14
CA TYR A 129 -12.51 4.82 2.90
C TYR A 129 -11.01 5.06 3.01
N GLU A 130 -10.56 6.26 2.63
CA GLU A 130 -9.19 6.72 2.83
C GLU A 130 -9.10 7.68 4.02
N TYR A 131 -8.04 7.50 4.79
CA TYR A 131 -7.57 8.42 5.83
C TYR A 131 -6.14 8.87 5.47
N GLU A 132 -5.82 10.14 5.73
CA GLU A 132 -4.50 10.69 5.37
C GLU A 132 -3.38 10.01 6.16
N ASN A 133 -3.66 9.69 7.43
CA ASN A 133 -2.70 9.04 8.32
C ASN A 133 -3.41 8.26 9.44
N GLU A 134 -2.62 7.56 10.24
CA GLU A 134 -3.10 6.76 11.37
C GLU A 134 -3.73 7.59 12.49
N ARG A 135 -3.27 8.83 12.71
CA ARG A 135 -3.87 9.74 13.70
C ARG A 135 -5.28 10.14 13.27
N GLU A 136 -5.51 10.36 11.98
CA GLU A 136 -6.84 10.64 11.44
C GLU A 136 -7.76 9.43 11.53
N LEU A 137 -7.23 8.22 11.30
CA LEU A 137 -7.96 6.97 11.51
C LEU A 137 -8.42 6.84 12.98
N LEU A 138 -7.51 7.05 13.94
CA LEU A 138 -7.84 7.05 15.37
C LEU A 138 -8.90 8.10 15.72
N ASN A 139 -8.79 9.30 15.14
CA ASN A 139 -9.73 10.40 15.37
C ASN A 139 -11.02 10.29 14.54
N LYS A 140 -11.21 9.20 13.77
CA LYS A 140 -12.40 8.95 12.94
C LYS A 140 -12.66 10.07 11.91
N LYS A 141 -11.58 10.71 11.45
CA LYS A 141 -11.62 11.81 10.46
C LYS A 141 -11.27 11.26 9.07
N GLN A 142 -12.30 10.87 8.32
CA GLN A 142 -12.15 10.33 6.98
C GLN A 142 -11.82 11.42 5.94
N ASN A 143 -10.90 11.13 5.01
CA ASN A 143 -10.42 12.07 3.97
C ASN A 143 -11.16 11.89 2.63
N ILE A 144 -10.98 10.75 1.94
CA ILE A 144 -11.63 10.45 0.64
C ILE A 144 -12.50 9.19 0.72
N LYS A 145 -13.59 9.14 -0.05
CA LYS A 145 -14.43 7.94 -0.26
C LYS A 145 -14.39 7.55 -1.73
N TYR A 146 -13.98 6.31 -2.00
CA TYR A 146 -13.99 5.76 -3.35
C TYR A 146 -15.21 4.86 -3.52
N TYR A 147 -16.05 5.16 -4.50
CA TYR A 147 -17.20 4.34 -4.87
C TYR A 147 -16.81 3.44 -6.02
N MET A 148 -17.08 2.15 -5.88
CA MET A 148 -16.65 1.12 -6.84
C MET A 148 -17.85 0.59 -7.61
N ASP A 149 -17.63 0.19 -8.86
CA ASP A 149 -18.71 -0.31 -9.72
C ASP A 149 -19.26 -1.67 -9.26
N PHE A 150 -18.44 -2.45 -8.53
CA PHE A 150 -18.84 -3.72 -7.96
C PHE A 150 -18.59 -3.77 -6.45
N LEU A 151 -19.41 -4.54 -5.75
CA LEU A 151 -19.23 -4.81 -4.34
C LEU A 151 -17.96 -5.65 -4.12
N ALA A 152 -17.12 -5.20 -3.21
CA ALA A 152 -16.02 -5.97 -2.66
C ALA A 152 -16.55 -6.99 -1.65
N ALA A 153 -16.21 -8.26 -1.83
CA ALA A 153 -16.58 -9.33 -0.92
C ALA A 153 -15.51 -9.61 0.13
N GLY A 154 -15.98 -9.93 1.33
CA GLY A 154 -15.16 -10.26 2.49
C GLY A 154 -14.34 -9.08 3.02
N THR A 155 -13.30 -9.42 3.76
CA THR A 155 -12.36 -8.49 4.41
C THR A 155 -10.92 -8.68 3.93
N GLY A 156 -10.72 -9.49 2.89
CA GLY A 156 -9.41 -9.87 2.35
C GLY A 156 -8.91 -8.98 1.22
N SER A 157 -9.35 -7.73 1.15
CA SER A 157 -8.89 -6.79 0.15
C SER A 157 -7.57 -6.12 0.55
N MET A 158 -6.87 -5.53 -0.42
CA MET A 158 -5.59 -4.88 -0.16
C MET A 158 -5.33 -3.71 -1.11
N VAL A 159 -4.44 -2.81 -0.72
CA VAL A 159 -3.85 -1.82 -1.63
C VAL A 159 -2.39 -2.18 -1.90
N ASN A 160 -2.04 -2.13 -3.18
CA ASN A 160 -0.68 -2.35 -3.66
C ASN A 160 -0.39 -1.39 -4.81
N ASN A 161 0.64 -0.57 -4.67
CA ASN A 161 1.10 0.38 -5.69
C ASN A 161 -0.02 1.32 -6.16
N ALA A 162 -0.72 1.94 -5.20
CA ALA A 162 -1.88 2.82 -5.42
C ALA A 162 -3.07 2.17 -6.17
N SER A 163 -3.14 0.85 -6.21
CA SER A 163 -4.29 0.12 -6.74
C SER A 163 -4.96 -0.68 -5.63
N TYR A 164 -6.29 -0.61 -5.57
CA TYR A 164 -7.12 -1.40 -4.68
C TYR A 164 -7.50 -2.72 -5.36
N TYR A 165 -7.16 -3.83 -4.70
CA TYR A 165 -7.45 -5.17 -5.16
C TYR A 165 -8.51 -5.79 -4.27
N TYR A 166 -9.58 -6.29 -4.88
CA TYR A 166 -10.67 -6.90 -4.15
C TYR A 166 -11.34 -8.03 -4.94
N HIS A 167 -12.00 -8.90 -4.19
CA HIS A 167 -12.81 -9.97 -4.72
C HIS A 167 -14.20 -9.44 -5.09
N ARG A 168 -14.63 -9.64 -6.34
CA ARG A 168 -15.94 -9.20 -6.79
C ARG A 168 -17.03 -10.11 -6.22
N HIS A 169 -17.92 -9.52 -5.44
CA HIS A 169 -19.01 -10.23 -4.77
C HIS A 169 -19.84 -11.09 -5.71
N GLY A 170 -20.05 -12.35 -5.32
CA GLY A 170 -20.85 -13.31 -6.07
C GLY A 170 -20.21 -13.81 -7.37
N SER A 171 -18.89 -13.66 -7.54
CA SER A 171 -18.14 -14.17 -8.69
C SER A 171 -16.77 -14.68 -8.25
N ASN A 172 -16.06 -15.44 -9.08
CA ASN A 172 -14.67 -15.85 -8.85
C ASN A 172 -13.66 -14.91 -9.55
N ILE A 173 -13.98 -13.62 -9.60
CA ILE A 173 -13.21 -12.59 -10.32
C ILE A 173 -12.54 -11.65 -9.31
N LEU A 174 -11.28 -11.30 -9.57
CA LEU A 174 -10.60 -10.22 -8.89
C LEU A 174 -10.73 -8.92 -9.67
N VAL A 175 -10.79 -7.82 -8.95
CA VAL A 175 -10.83 -6.49 -9.51
C VAL A 175 -9.60 -5.72 -9.04
N ARG A 176 -8.97 -5.02 -9.98
CA ARG A 176 -8.02 -3.95 -9.70
C ARG A 176 -8.67 -2.61 -10.01
N TYR A 177 -8.74 -1.74 -9.00
CA TYR A 177 -9.21 -0.37 -9.13
C TYR A 177 -8.04 0.58 -8.86
N ASP A 178 -7.65 1.38 -9.84
CA ASP A 178 -6.58 2.35 -9.70
C ASP A 178 -7.10 3.61 -9.00
N LEU A 179 -6.49 3.96 -7.86
CA LEU A 179 -6.99 5.02 -6.98
C LEU A 179 -6.69 6.44 -7.49
N ASP A 180 -5.78 6.59 -8.47
CA ASP A 180 -5.44 7.88 -9.07
C ASP A 180 -6.30 8.16 -10.31
N THR A 181 -6.40 7.16 -11.19
CA THR A 181 -7.09 7.27 -12.50
C THR A 181 -8.56 6.88 -12.42
N THR A 182 -8.97 6.21 -11.35
CA THR A 182 -10.30 5.60 -11.18
C THR A 182 -10.63 4.53 -12.22
N GLU A 183 -9.61 4.04 -12.94
CA GLU A 183 -9.76 2.96 -13.90
C GLU A 183 -9.92 1.61 -13.19
N GLN A 184 -10.80 0.77 -13.73
CA GLN A 184 -11.12 -0.53 -13.18
C GLN A 184 -10.89 -1.63 -14.20
N ILE A 185 -10.14 -2.66 -13.80
CA ILE A 185 -9.84 -3.85 -14.61
C ILE A 185 -10.25 -5.09 -13.82
N GLN A 186 -10.93 -6.01 -14.50
CA GLN A 186 -11.32 -7.30 -13.95
C GLN A 186 -10.35 -8.38 -14.46
N SER A 187 -10.04 -9.35 -13.61
CA SER A 187 -9.36 -10.56 -14.03
C SER A 187 -10.30 -11.47 -14.82
N ASP A 188 -9.71 -12.45 -15.50
CA ASP A 188 -10.47 -13.64 -15.89
C ASP A 188 -10.95 -14.41 -14.65
N SER A 189 -11.92 -15.30 -14.86
CA SER A 189 -12.41 -16.26 -13.87
C SER A 189 -11.26 -17.09 -13.30
N LEU A 190 -11.06 -17.06 -11.97
CA LEU A 190 -9.95 -17.74 -11.27
C LEU A 190 -10.07 -19.27 -11.18
N GLY A 191 -10.84 -19.89 -12.09
CA GLY A 191 -11.11 -21.32 -12.05
C GLY A 191 -12.03 -21.73 -10.88
N PRO A 192 -11.98 -23.01 -10.45
CA PRO A 192 -12.92 -23.57 -9.49
C PRO A 192 -12.55 -23.21 -8.04
N ILE A 193 -12.51 -21.92 -7.72
CA ILE A 193 -12.38 -21.43 -6.34
C ILE A 193 -13.77 -21.23 -5.72
N SER A 194 -13.91 -21.47 -4.42
CA SER A 194 -15.11 -21.11 -3.68
C SER A 194 -15.20 -19.59 -3.54
N TYR A 195 -16.34 -19.01 -3.92
CA TYR A 195 -16.55 -17.56 -3.87
C TYR A 195 -17.91 -17.15 -3.29
N LEU A 196 -18.75 -18.13 -2.95
CA LEU A 196 -20.02 -17.93 -2.25
C LEU A 196 -19.89 -18.58 -0.89
N ASP A 197 -20.27 -17.84 0.14
CA ASP A 197 -20.44 -18.43 1.47
C ASP A 197 -21.61 -19.41 1.44
N CYS A 198 -21.51 -20.47 2.24
CA CYS A 198 -22.60 -21.42 2.40
C CYS A 198 -23.85 -20.67 2.86
N LYS A 199 -24.96 -20.80 2.11
CA LYS A 199 -26.27 -20.29 2.54
C LYS A 199 -26.54 -20.85 3.94
N LYS A 200 -26.73 -19.98 4.93
CA LYS A 200 -27.38 -20.41 6.17
C LYS A 200 -28.78 -20.86 5.77
N PHE A 201 -29.03 -22.15 5.93
CA PHE A 201 -30.35 -22.77 5.82
C PHE A 201 -31.21 -22.33 7.01
#